data_AF-A0AAG5DY91-F1
#
_entry.id   AF-A0AAG5DY91-F1
#
_cell.length_a   1.000
_cell.length_b   1.000
_cell.length_c   1.000
_cell.angle_alpha   90.00
_cell.angle_beta   90.00
_cell.angle_gamma   90.00
#
_symmetry.space_group_name_H-M   'P 1'
#
loop_
_entity.id
_entity.type
_entity.pdbx_description
1 polymer ?
#
loop_
_entity_poly.entity_id
_entity_poly.type
_entity_poly.pdbx_seq_one_letter_code
_entity_poly.pdbx_strand_id
1 'polypeptide(L)'
;MRCECSRLAAKARKLLNSQYPVLTSRCDSKGSFDQLQCVDDMCVCVDMHTGQPTSDLRNVTKGVSILPCFDKRMHENFTYLRDCENVKLAQIYDIVQFAESDFNVLEFDRDVCQPDGFYDRIQLHPTDGYKYCADKDGAQIESFQAPVNTRLAATMTCKCARARKLLLDSKSLEVPECCPNGNYKSLACRRGECYCVDEDGTQVGIERPEKDKQNLPCYNGGDYCPLAG
;
A
#
# COMPACT_ATOMS: atom_id res chain seq x y z
N MET A 1 1.77 15.73 -8.09
CA MET A 1 0.76 14.83 -7.49
C MET A 1 0.18 15.50 -6.25
N ARG A 2 -1.12 15.34 -6.00
CA ARG A 2 -1.84 15.88 -4.84
C ARG A 2 -2.19 14.70 -3.93
N CYS A 3 -1.61 14.65 -2.73
CA CYS A 3 -1.67 13.52 -1.81
C CYS A 3 -1.94 13.96 -0.36
N GLU A 4 -2.76 15.00 -0.21
CA GLU A 4 -3.06 15.68 1.06
C GLU A 4 -3.65 14.71 2.10
N CYS A 5 -4.58 13.84 1.69
CA CYS A 5 -5.17 12.82 2.56
C CYS A 5 -4.12 11.82 3.03
N SER A 6 -3.34 11.22 2.12
CA SER A 6 -2.31 10.24 2.50
C SER A 6 -1.23 10.84 3.39
N ARG A 7 -0.86 12.11 3.16
CA ARG A 7 0.08 12.85 4.03
C ARG A 7 -0.51 13.10 5.41
N LEU A 8 -1.79 13.45 5.48
CA LEU A 8 -2.50 13.62 6.75
C LEU A 8 -2.59 12.29 7.51
N ALA A 9 -2.94 11.20 6.84
CA ALA A 9 -2.99 9.87 7.43
C ALA A 9 -1.62 9.43 7.97
N ALA A 10 -0.55 9.61 7.20
CA ALA A 10 0.82 9.32 7.64
C ALA A 10 1.23 10.17 8.85
N LYS A 11 0.85 11.47 8.85
CA LYS A 11 1.10 12.37 9.99
C LYS A 11 0.33 11.93 11.24
N ALA A 12 -0.94 11.54 11.09
CA ALA A 12 -1.77 11.06 12.19
C ALA A 12 -1.18 9.80 12.83
N ARG A 13 -0.77 8.80 12.02
CA ARG A 13 -0.11 7.59 12.51
C ARG A 13 1.16 7.90 13.32
N LYS A 14 1.99 8.83 12.83
CA LYS A 14 3.22 9.25 13.52
C LYS A 14 2.97 10.01 14.82
N LEU A 15 1.97 10.90 14.84
CA LEU A 15 1.72 11.79 15.98
C LEU A 15 0.92 11.13 17.10
N LEU A 16 -0.08 10.32 16.76
CA LEU A 16 -0.92 9.68 17.77
C LEU A 16 -0.15 8.66 18.60
N ASN A 17 0.96 8.11 18.06
CA ASN A 17 1.77 7.06 18.70
C ASN A 17 0.90 5.98 19.37
N SER A 18 -0.22 5.67 18.71
CA SER A 18 -1.28 4.86 19.28
C SER A 18 -0.81 3.42 19.35
N GLN A 19 -1.11 2.76 20.47
CA GLN A 19 -0.94 1.32 20.56
C GLN A 19 -1.86 0.62 19.56
N TYR A 20 -3.05 1.18 19.29
CA TYR A 20 -4.14 0.67 18.45
C TYR A 20 -4.07 1.15 16.99
N PRO A 21 -4.65 0.39 16.02
CA PRO A 21 -4.80 0.83 14.64
C PRO A 21 -5.50 2.20 14.57
N VAL A 22 -4.89 3.15 13.87
CA VAL A 22 -5.47 4.48 13.68
C VAL A 22 -6.40 4.47 12.48
N LEU A 23 -7.69 4.70 12.73
CA LEU A 23 -8.66 4.98 11.69
C LEU A 23 -8.54 6.45 11.27
N THR A 24 -8.36 6.68 9.97
CA THR A 24 -8.27 8.02 9.37
C THR A 24 -9.36 8.16 8.32
N SER A 25 -9.57 9.37 7.81
CA SER A 25 -10.34 9.56 6.58
C SER A 25 -9.81 8.66 5.47
N ARG A 26 -10.70 8.13 4.63
CA ARG A 26 -10.31 7.30 3.49
C ARG A 26 -9.71 8.16 2.39
N CYS A 27 -8.61 7.72 1.82
CA CYS A 27 -8.03 8.36 0.65
C CYS A 27 -8.43 7.66 -0.64
N ASP A 28 -8.28 8.32 -1.78
CA ASP A 28 -8.30 7.65 -3.08
C ASP A 28 -6.91 7.07 -3.41
N SER A 29 -6.82 6.35 -4.53
CA SER A 29 -5.57 5.74 -5.00
C SER A 29 -4.47 6.74 -5.38
N LYS A 30 -4.81 8.04 -5.50
CA LYS A 30 -3.87 9.14 -5.75
C LYS A 30 -3.44 9.82 -4.44
N GLY A 31 -4.07 9.46 -3.32
CA GLY A 31 -3.83 10.02 -2.00
C GLY A 31 -4.57 11.32 -1.71
N SER A 32 -5.53 11.70 -2.56
CA SER A 32 -6.51 12.75 -2.25
C SER A 32 -7.60 12.17 -1.33
N PHE A 33 -8.47 13.00 -0.77
CA PHE A 33 -9.61 12.48 0.02
C PHE A 33 -10.57 11.74 -0.91
N ASP A 34 -10.99 10.54 -0.51
CA ASP A 34 -12.17 9.92 -1.11
C ASP A 34 -13.34 10.90 -0.91
N GLN A 35 -14.02 11.28 -1.99
CA GLN A 35 -15.04 12.31 -1.91
C GLN A 35 -16.24 11.84 -1.10
N LEU A 36 -16.49 10.54 -0.99
CA LEU A 36 -17.46 10.00 -0.04
C LEU A 36 -16.73 9.66 1.26
N GLN A 37 -17.11 10.26 2.37
CA GLN A 37 -16.59 9.92 3.70
C GLN A 37 -17.73 9.51 4.60
N CYS A 38 -17.59 8.38 5.29
CA CYS A 38 -18.56 7.95 6.29
C CYS A 38 -17.91 7.72 7.65
N VAL A 39 -18.64 8.08 8.69
CA VAL A 39 -18.36 7.76 10.10
C VAL A 39 -19.60 7.08 10.64
N ASP A 40 -19.44 5.87 11.17
CA ASP A 40 -20.53 4.94 11.49
C ASP A 40 -21.45 4.77 10.26
N ASP A 41 -22.75 4.98 10.41
CA ASP A 41 -23.73 4.88 9.33
C ASP A 41 -23.96 6.21 8.59
N MET A 42 -23.20 7.26 8.88
CA MET A 42 -23.46 8.60 8.34
C MET A 42 -22.36 9.02 7.36
N CYS A 43 -22.76 9.32 6.14
CA CYS A 43 -21.92 9.65 5.01
C CYS A 43 -22.10 11.10 4.57
N VAL A 44 -21.02 11.72 4.09
CA VAL A 44 -21.00 13.08 3.56
C VAL A 44 -20.04 13.18 2.37
N CYS A 45 -20.35 14.06 1.43
CA CYS A 45 -19.39 14.42 0.40
C CYS A 45 -18.35 15.40 0.95
N VAL A 46 -17.09 15.20 0.62
CA VAL A 46 -15.99 16.10 0.98
C VAL A 46 -15.25 16.61 -0.25
N ASP A 47 -14.64 17.77 -0.10
CA ASP A 47 -13.69 18.30 -1.07
C ASP A 47 -12.43 17.41 -1.10
N MET A 48 -11.99 17.04 -2.31
CA MET A 48 -10.91 16.07 -2.51
C MET A 48 -9.53 16.53 -1.99
N HIS A 49 -9.34 17.83 -1.76
CA HIS A 49 -8.05 18.38 -1.34
C HIS A 49 -8.01 18.75 0.13
N THR A 50 -9.13 19.22 0.68
CA THR A 50 -9.22 19.74 2.05
C THR A 50 -9.91 18.77 3.01
N GLY A 51 -10.71 17.83 2.49
CA GLY A 51 -11.56 16.97 3.31
C GLY A 51 -12.75 17.70 3.95
N GLN A 52 -13.02 18.96 3.55
CA GLN A 52 -14.14 19.72 4.10
C GLN A 52 -15.48 19.23 3.54
N PRO A 53 -16.54 19.15 4.36
CA PRO A 53 -17.88 18.77 3.90
C PRO A 53 -18.41 19.71 2.81
N THR A 54 -18.99 19.13 1.77
CA THR A 54 -19.60 19.81 0.61
C THR A 54 -21.07 19.45 0.41
N SER A 55 -21.62 18.56 1.25
CA SER A 55 -23.02 18.15 1.22
C SER A 55 -23.59 17.96 2.63
N ASP A 56 -24.90 17.73 2.69
CA ASP A 56 -25.55 17.23 3.91
C ASP A 56 -25.11 15.80 4.23
N LEU A 57 -25.27 15.42 5.50
CA LEU A 57 -25.12 14.05 5.97
C LEU A 57 -26.30 13.17 5.51
N ARG A 58 -25.99 11.97 5.04
CA ARG A 58 -26.97 10.94 4.64
C ARG A 58 -26.58 9.60 5.24
N ASN A 59 -27.57 8.79 5.57
CA ASN A 59 -27.29 7.46 6.08
C ASN A 59 -26.81 6.53 4.94
N VAL A 60 -25.83 5.67 5.21
CA VAL A 60 -25.24 4.75 4.23
C VAL A 60 -26.32 3.87 3.60
N THR A 61 -27.25 3.33 4.39
CA THR A 61 -28.37 2.49 3.90
C THR A 61 -29.54 3.30 3.36
N LYS A 62 -29.67 4.56 3.78
CA LYS A 62 -30.82 5.44 3.45
C LYS A 62 -30.33 6.77 2.87
N GLY A 63 -30.11 6.76 1.57
CA GLY A 63 -29.93 7.99 0.78
C GLY A 63 -28.48 8.36 0.47
N VAL A 64 -27.51 7.47 0.72
CA VAL A 64 -26.13 7.68 0.25
C VAL A 64 -26.05 7.84 -1.27
N SER A 65 -26.90 7.13 -2.01
CA SER A 65 -26.96 7.20 -3.47
C SER A 65 -27.49 8.51 -4.04
N ILE A 66 -28.03 9.39 -3.19
CA ILE A 66 -28.48 10.74 -3.54
C ILE A 66 -27.32 11.74 -3.48
N LEU A 67 -26.24 11.41 -2.76
CA LEU A 67 -25.09 12.29 -2.62
C LEU A 67 -24.39 12.50 -3.98
N PRO A 68 -23.99 13.74 -4.31
CA PRO A 68 -23.42 14.05 -5.63
C PRO A 68 -22.07 13.36 -5.90
N CYS A 69 -21.33 13.03 -4.85
CA CYS A 69 -20.06 12.30 -4.93
C CYS A 69 -20.24 10.78 -5.01
N PHE A 70 -21.47 10.25 -4.91
CA PHE A 70 -21.69 8.81 -4.91
C PHE A 70 -21.58 8.22 -6.32
N ASP A 71 -20.60 7.33 -6.54
CA ASP A 71 -20.45 6.55 -7.76
C ASP A 71 -20.69 5.06 -7.51
N LYS A 72 -21.71 4.48 -8.16
CA LYS A 72 -22.06 3.05 -8.09
C LYS A 72 -20.95 2.09 -8.55
N ARG A 73 -19.94 2.58 -9.27
CA ARG A 73 -18.79 1.77 -9.71
C ARG A 73 -17.72 1.63 -8.61
N MET A 74 -17.70 2.58 -7.67
CA MET A 74 -16.67 2.69 -6.64
C MET A 74 -17.24 2.50 -5.23
N HIS A 75 -18.54 2.76 -5.06
CA HIS A 75 -19.24 2.71 -3.77
C HIS A 75 -20.38 1.71 -3.81
N GLU A 76 -20.54 0.99 -2.71
CA GLU A 76 -21.68 0.12 -2.47
C GLU A 76 -22.80 0.88 -1.76
N ASN A 77 -24.06 0.47 -1.99
CA ASN A 77 -25.23 1.13 -1.41
C ASN A 77 -25.45 0.80 0.08
N PHE A 78 -24.72 -0.15 0.65
CA PHE A 78 -25.00 -0.70 1.99
C PHE A 78 -23.79 -0.73 2.91
N THR A 79 -22.59 -0.61 2.35
CA THR A 79 -21.33 -0.72 3.06
C THR A 79 -20.44 0.41 2.58
N TYR A 80 -19.87 1.14 3.54
CA TYR A 80 -18.82 2.09 3.21
C TYR A 80 -17.47 1.39 3.24
N LEU A 81 -17.21 0.63 4.31
CA LEU A 81 -15.92 0.00 4.63
C LEU A 81 -15.51 -1.06 3.61
N ARG A 82 -14.24 -1.03 3.21
CA ARG A 82 -13.60 -2.05 2.37
C ARG A 82 -13.11 -3.22 3.22
N ASP A 83 -12.81 -4.34 2.58
CA ASP A 83 -12.39 -5.58 3.23
C ASP A 83 -11.24 -5.38 4.23
N CYS A 84 -10.19 -4.65 3.85
CA CYS A 84 -9.06 -4.42 4.75
C CYS A 84 -9.43 -3.53 5.96
N GLU A 85 -10.30 -2.54 5.76
CA GLU A 85 -10.78 -1.71 6.88
C GLU A 85 -11.61 -2.52 7.87
N ASN A 86 -12.40 -3.49 7.38
CA ASN A 86 -13.09 -4.46 8.25
C ASN A 86 -12.10 -5.33 9.05
N VAL A 87 -10.97 -5.74 8.44
CA VAL A 87 -9.90 -6.44 9.17
C VAL A 87 -9.33 -5.57 10.30
N LYS A 88 -9.07 -4.27 10.04
CA LYS A 88 -8.60 -3.34 11.09
C LYS A 88 -9.61 -3.15 12.21
N LEU A 89 -10.90 -3.07 11.90
CA LEU A 89 -11.94 -2.97 12.92
C LEU A 89 -12.03 -4.25 13.76
N ALA A 90 -11.99 -5.42 13.12
CA ALA A 90 -11.96 -6.69 13.83
C ALA A 90 -10.77 -6.78 14.79
N GLN A 91 -9.58 -6.37 14.36
CA GLN A 91 -8.41 -6.28 15.24
C GLN A 91 -8.64 -5.36 16.44
N ILE A 92 -9.26 -4.19 16.26
CA ILE A 92 -9.59 -3.28 17.37
C ILE A 92 -10.55 -3.96 18.35
N TYR A 93 -11.61 -4.61 17.85
CA TYR A 93 -12.57 -5.32 18.69
C TYR A 93 -11.90 -6.43 19.50
N ASP A 94 -11.07 -7.25 18.87
CA ASP A 94 -10.32 -8.31 19.54
C ASP A 94 -9.43 -7.74 20.65
N ILE A 95 -8.70 -6.65 20.39
CA ILE A 95 -7.83 -6.05 21.40
C ILE A 95 -8.64 -5.53 22.60
N VAL A 96 -9.78 -4.87 22.35
CA VAL A 96 -10.65 -4.39 23.43
C VAL A 96 -11.18 -5.56 24.25
N GLN A 97 -11.65 -6.62 23.60
CA GLN A 97 -12.18 -7.80 24.28
C GLN A 97 -11.12 -8.52 25.12
N PHE A 98 -9.88 -8.63 24.63
CA PHE A 98 -8.77 -9.18 25.41
C PHE A 98 -8.42 -8.31 26.62
N ALA A 99 -8.41 -6.99 26.44
CA ALA A 99 -8.15 -6.05 27.53
C ALA A 99 -9.22 -6.11 28.63
N GLU A 100 -10.50 -6.26 28.26
CA GLU A 100 -11.60 -6.49 29.21
C GLU A 100 -11.46 -7.82 29.98
N SER A 101 -10.74 -8.78 29.40
CA SER A 101 -10.47 -10.09 29.99
C SER A 101 -9.13 -10.14 30.76
N ASP A 102 -8.56 -8.98 31.13
CA ASP A 102 -7.27 -8.83 31.82
C ASP A 102 -6.05 -9.39 31.05
N PHE A 103 -6.16 -9.55 29.73
CA PHE A 103 -5.03 -9.91 28.87
C PHE A 103 -4.37 -8.68 28.25
N ASN A 104 -3.05 -8.67 28.24
CA ASN A 104 -2.26 -7.66 27.53
C ASN A 104 -1.92 -8.14 26.13
N VAL A 105 -2.46 -7.47 25.10
CA VAL A 105 -2.09 -7.74 23.71
C VAL A 105 -0.72 -7.10 23.42
N LEU A 106 0.30 -7.95 23.25
CA LEU A 106 1.70 -7.52 23.09
C LEU A 106 2.04 -7.16 21.65
N GLU A 107 1.47 -7.85 20.66
CA GLU A 107 1.81 -7.69 19.25
C GLU A 107 0.59 -7.94 18.35
N PHE A 108 0.41 -7.05 17.37
CA PHE A 108 -0.54 -7.22 16.27
C PHE A 108 -0.08 -6.36 15.08
N ASP A 109 -0.48 -6.76 13.88
CA ASP A 109 -0.10 -6.05 12.67
C ASP A 109 -0.90 -4.74 12.53
N ARG A 110 -0.18 -3.61 12.57
CA ARG A 110 -0.77 -2.25 12.54
C ARG A 110 -0.93 -1.70 11.13
N ASP A 111 -0.12 -2.19 10.19
CA ASP A 111 0.04 -1.61 8.86
C ASP A 111 -0.49 -2.55 7.77
N VAL A 112 -1.52 -3.32 8.09
CA VAL A 112 -2.20 -4.24 7.16
C VAL A 112 -2.86 -3.51 5.98
N CYS A 113 -3.27 -2.25 6.16
CA CYS A 113 -3.99 -1.48 5.13
C CYS A 113 -3.38 -0.11 4.82
N GLN A 114 -3.48 0.23 3.55
CA GLN A 114 -3.22 1.57 3.02
C GLN A 114 -4.34 2.56 3.42
N PRO A 115 -4.08 3.87 3.38
CA PRO A 115 -5.08 4.88 3.71
C PRO A 115 -6.31 4.91 2.80
N ASP A 116 -6.24 4.27 1.64
CA ASP A 116 -7.36 4.14 0.71
C ASP A 116 -8.29 2.97 1.05
N GLY A 117 -7.97 2.17 2.07
CA GLY A 117 -8.76 1.02 2.50
C GLY A 117 -8.44 -0.28 1.77
N PHE A 118 -7.48 -0.30 0.84
CA PHE A 118 -6.91 -1.52 0.29
C PHE A 118 -5.80 -2.08 1.17
N TYR A 119 -5.42 -3.34 0.92
CA TYR A 119 -4.32 -3.99 1.64
C TYR A 119 -2.99 -3.29 1.36
N ASP A 120 -2.14 -3.21 2.38
CA ASP A 120 -0.76 -2.78 2.22
C ASP A 120 0.00 -3.76 1.34
N ARG A 121 1.00 -3.24 0.63
CA ARG A 121 1.82 -4.01 -0.29
C ARG A 121 2.71 -5.02 0.43
N ILE A 122 3.00 -4.82 1.72
CA ILE A 122 3.74 -5.77 2.55
C ILE A 122 2.77 -6.35 3.56
N GLN A 123 2.62 -7.67 3.55
CA GLN A 123 1.78 -8.39 4.51
C GLN A 123 2.66 -9.36 5.30
N LEU A 124 2.27 -9.65 6.54
CA LEU A 124 2.91 -10.66 7.38
C LEU A 124 2.14 -11.98 7.28
N HIS A 125 2.85 -13.08 7.04
CA HIS A 125 2.21 -14.40 7.10
C HIS A 125 1.85 -14.74 8.55
N PRO A 126 0.59 -15.11 8.86
CA PRO A 126 0.11 -15.25 10.24
C PRO A 126 0.89 -16.25 11.10
N THR A 127 1.37 -17.35 10.50
CA THR A 127 1.94 -18.49 11.23
C THR A 127 3.41 -18.76 10.94
N ASP A 128 3.90 -18.34 9.77
CA ASP A 128 5.14 -18.91 9.20
C ASP A 128 6.33 -17.95 9.34
N GLY A 129 6.10 -16.75 9.90
CA GLY A 129 7.17 -15.81 10.21
C GLY A 129 7.90 -15.29 8.96
N TYR A 130 7.17 -14.94 7.90
CA TYR A 130 7.74 -14.22 6.75
C TYR A 130 6.84 -13.08 6.29
N LYS A 131 7.44 -12.05 5.72
CA LYS A 131 6.73 -10.99 5.00
C LYS A 131 6.61 -11.35 3.53
N TYR A 132 5.50 -11.00 2.89
CA TYR A 132 5.28 -11.23 1.47
C TYR A 132 4.70 -9.98 0.80
N CYS A 133 4.93 -9.85 -0.51
CA CYS A 133 4.32 -8.80 -1.30
C CYS A 133 2.90 -9.18 -1.67
N ALA A 134 1.96 -8.28 -1.40
CA ALA A 134 0.55 -8.47 -1.70
C ALA A 134 0.03 -7.49 -2.76
N ASP A 135 -0.97 -7.93 -3.52
CA ASP A 135 -1.74 -7.07 -4.40
C ASP A 135 -2.71 -6.17 -3.61
N LYS A 136 -3.59 -5.45 -4.31
CA LYS A 136 -4.54 -4.53 -3.67
C LYS A 136 -5.59 -5.24 -2.80
N ASP A 137 -5.85 -6.50 -3.09
CA ASP A 137 -6.88 -7.32 -2.45
C ASP A 137 -6.26 -8.23 -1.35
N GLY A 138 -4.95 -8.09 -1.10
CA GLY A 138 -4.23 -8.81 -0.04
C GLY A 138 -3.64 -10.15 -0.48
N ALA A 139 -3.82 -10.54 -1.75
CA ALA A 139 -3.32 -11.81 -2.25
C ALA A 139 -1.80 -11.74 -2.52
N GLN A 140 -1.08 -12.82 -2.20
CA GLN A 140 0.35 -12.90 -2.42
C GLN A 140 0.71 -12.82 -3.91
N ILE A 141 1.66 -11.94 -4.24
CA ILE A 141 2.23 -11.77 -5.58
C ILE A 141 3.46 -12.65 -5.72
N GLU A 142 3.34 -13.70 -6.54
CA GLU A 142 4.46 -14.61 -6.88
C GLU A 142 5.22 -15.06 -5.59
N SER A 143 6.51 -15.36 -5.70
CA SER A 143 7.36 -15.76 -4.57
C SER A 143 8.20 -14.58 -4.03
N PHE A 144 7.60 -13.38 -3.96
CA PHE A 144 8.26 -12.21 -3.36
C PHE A 144 8.04 -12.20 -1.85
N GLN A 145 8.97 -12.80 -1.12
CA GLN A 145 8.88 -12.98 0.33
C GLN A 145 10.25 -12.94 1.00
N ALA A 146 10.25 -12.59 2.29
CA ALA A 146 11.45 -12.55 3.11
C ALA A 146 11.13 -13.01 4.54
N PRO A 147 11.94 -13.91 5.14
CA PRO A 147 11.77 -14.30 6.54
C PRO A 147 11.87 -13.07 7.46
N VAL A 148 11.06 -13.03 8.51
CA VAL A 148 11.14 -11.97 9.52
C VAL A 148 12.54 -11.95 10.17
N ASN A 149 12.92 -10.81 10.74
CA ASN A 149 14.24 -10.59 11.36
C ASN A 149 15.45 -10.71 10.40
N THR A 150 15.24 -10.63 9.08
CA THR A 150 16.31 -10.58 8.08
C THR A 150 16.45 -9.17 7.48
N ARG A 151 17.63 -8.86 6.94
CA ARG A 151 17.85 -7.60 6.19
C ARG A 151 16.97 -7.51 4.94
N LEU A 152 16.63 -8.64 4.33
CA LEU A 152 15.69 -8.70 3.19
C LEU A 152 14.30 -8.21 3.60
N ALA A 153 13.80 -8.66 4.76
CA ALA A 153 12.50 -8.22 5.29
C ALA A 153 12.52 -6.78 5.83
N ALA A 154 13.66 -6.31 6.34
CA ALA A 154 13.83 -4.94 6.83
C ALA A 154 13.84 -3.90 5.69
N THR A 155 14.34 -4.29 4.53
CA THR A 155 14.49 -3.41 3.34
C THR A 155 13.37 -3.61 2.31
N MET A 156 12.39 -4.47 2.63
CA MET A 156 11.28 -4.82 1.76
C MET A 156 10.38 -3.62 1.49
N THR A 157 10.10 -3.34 0.20
CA THR A 157 9.21 -2.25 -0.24
C THR A 157 8.09 -2.73 -1.14
N CYS A 158 8.23 -3.90 -1.78
CA CYS A 158 7.27 -4.46 -2.75
C CYS A 158 6.91 -3.56 -3.95
N LYS A 159 7.66 -2.48 -4.18
CA LYS A 159 7.39 -1.53 -5.27
C LYS A 159 7.48 -2.21 -6.64
N CYS A 160 8.53 -3.00 -6.87
CA CYS A 160 8.72 -3.72 -8.13
C CYS A 160 7.68 -4.83 -8.28
N ALA A 161 7.42 -5.62 -7.24
CA ALA A 161 6.44 -6.71 -7.29
C ALA A 161 5.05 -6.23 -7.71
N ARG A 162 4.57 -5.11 -7.14
CA ARG A 162 3.28 -4.51 -7.54
C ARG A 162 3.30 -3.97 -8.97
N ALA A 163 4.36 -3.29 -9.38
CA ALA A 163 4.49 -2.80 -10.75
C ALA A 163 4.53 -3.95 -11.77
N ARG A 164 5.28 -5.01 -11.46
CA ARG A 164 5.34 -6.25 -12.23
C ARG A 164 3.96 -6.89 -12.39
N LYS A 165 3.23 -7.09 -11.29
CA LYS A 165 1.87 -7.64 -11.32
C LYS A 165 0.94 -6.81 -12.21
N LEU A 166 0.95 -5.48 -12.06
CA LEU A 166 0.16 -4.56 -12.89
C LEU A 166 0.51 -4.70 -14.38
N LEU A 167 1.81 -4.77 -14.70
CA LEU A 167 2.28 -4.90 -16.09
C LEU A 167 1.91 -6.25 -16.69
N LEU A 168 2.00 -7.34 -15.92
CA LEU A 168 1.55 -8.67 -16.33
C LEU A 168 0.04 -8.71 -16.59
N ASP A 169 -0.76 -8.13 -15.70
CA ASP A 169 -2.22 -8.07 -15.85
C ASP A 169 -2.63 -7.23 -17.07
N SER A 170 -1.86 -6.19 -17.40
CA SER A 170 -2.02 -5.40 -18.62
C SER A 170 -1.46 -6.04 -19.89
N LYS A 171 -0.87 -7.24 -19.79
CA LYS A 171 -0.18 -7.95 -20.89
C LYS A 171 0.96 -7.13 -21.53
N SER A 172 1.68 -6.36 -20.71
CA SER A 172 2.89 -5.66 -21.14
C SER A 172 3.97 -6.67 -21.55
N LEU A 173 4.68 -6.36 -22.64
CA LEU A 173 5.86 -7.12 -23.08
C LEU A 173 7.11 -6.78 -22.26
N GLU A 174 7.05 -5.70 -21.49
CA GLU A 174 8.18 -5.19 -20.72
C GLU A 174 7.78 -5.17 -19.26
N VAL A 175 8.28 -6.17 -18.55
CA VAL A 175 7.98 -6.42 -17.15
C VAL A 175 9.31 -6.39 -16.40
N PRO A 176 9.42 -5.60 -15.31
CA PRO A 176 10.67 -5.49 -14.59
C PRO A 176 11.04 -6.81 -13.89
N GLU A 177 12.34 -7.03 -13.76
CA GLU A 177 12.88 -8.04 -12.88
C GLU A 177 13.01 -7.48 -11.46
N CYS A 178 12.48 -8.21 -10.49
CA CYS A 178 12.46 -7.80 -9.10
C CYS A 178 13.42 -8.66 -8.26
N CYS A 179 13.85 -8.10 -7.15
CA CYS A 179 14.56 -8.82 -6.11
C CYS A 179 13.64 -9.79 -5.35
N PRO A 180 14.18 -10.77 -4.61
CA PRO A 180 13.37 -11.73 -3.85
C PRO A 180 12.42 -11.08 -2.83
N ASN A 181 12.77 -9.91 -2.30
CA ASN A 181 11.90 -9.13 -1.41
C ASN A 181 10.95 -8.16 -2.16
N GLY A 182 10.80 -8.31 -3.48
CA GLY A 182 9.90 -7.49 -4.31
C GLY A 182 10.37 -6.06 -4.58
N ASN A 183 11.62 -5.73 -4.28
CA ASN A 183 12.24 -4.45 -4.62
C ASN A 183 12.72 -4.41 -6.09
N TYR A 184 12.96 -3.22 -6.61
CA TYR A 184 13.62 -3.06 -7.91
C TYR A 184 15.08 -3.48 -7.83
N LYS A 185 15.56 -4.14 -8.88
CA LYS A 185 17.00 -4.27 -9.12
C LYS A 185 17.55 -2.88 -9.45
N SER A 186 18.73 -2.57 -8.90
CA SER A 186 19.44 -1.30 -9.15
C SER A 186 19.96 -1.15 -10.59
N LEU A 187 20.02 -2.25 -11.35
CA LEU A 187 20.35 -2.27 -12.77
C LEU A 187 19.23 -2.99 -13.52
N ALA A 188 18.71 -2.35 -14.57
CA ALA A 188 17.73 -2.92 -15.49
C ALA A 188 18.25 -2.81 -16.93
N CYS A 189 17.85 -3.76 -17.77
CA CYS A 189 18.16 -3.75 -19.19
C CYS A 189 16.88 -3.94 -20.01
N ARG A 190 16.76 -3.18 -21.10
CA ARG A 190 15.61 -3.21 -22.00
C ARG A 190 16.11 -2.95 -23.43
N ARG A 191 15.72 -3.84 -24.36
CA ARG A 191 16.01 -3.72 -25.80
C ARG A 191 17.49 -3.50 -26.13
N GLY A 192 18.39 -4.14 -25.38
CA GLY A 192 19.85 -4.06 -25.60
C GLY A 192 20.53 -2.86 -24.94
N GLU A 193 19.79 -2.01 -24.22
CA GLU A 193 20.32 -0.91 -23.42
C GLU A 193 20.12 -1.21 -21.92
N CYS A 194 21.08 -0.86 -21.09
CA CYS A 194 21.06 -1.04 -19.65
C CYS A 194 21.18 0.31 -18.94
N TYR A 195 20.51 0.45 -17.81
CA TYR A 195 20.50 1.68 -17.03
C TYR A 195 20.35 1.39 -15.53
N CYS A 196 20.75 2.36 -14.72
CA CYS A 196 20.55 2.29 -13.28
C CYS A 196 19.14 2.70 -12.90
N VAL A 197 18.62 2.09 -11.85
CA VAL A 197 17.25 2.25 -11.38
C VAL A 197 17.26 2.58 -9.89
N ASP A 198 16.46 3.56 -9.49
CA ASP A 198 16.27 3.91 -8.08
C ASP A 198 15.25 2.98 -7.38
N GLU A 199 14.99 3.23 -6.09
CA GLU A 199 14.05 2.43 -5.31
C GLU A 199 12.60 2.48 -5.81
N ASP A 200 12.23 3.50 -6.61
CA ASP A 200 10.90 3.69 -7.17
C ASP A 200 10.75 3.10 -8.59
N GLY A 201 11.84 2.59 -9.16
CA GLY A 201 11.83 2.06 -10.52
C GLY A 201 12.19 3.10 -11.59
N THR A 202 12.63 4.29 -11.17
CA THR A 202 12.99 5.38 -12.09
C THR A 202 14.42 5.20 -12.59
N GLN A 203 14.61 5.40 -13.89
CA GLN A 203 15.95 5.45 -14.47
C GLN A 203 16.75 6.62 -13.90
N VAL A 204 17.95 6.32 -13.43
CA VAL A 204 18.92 7.31 -12.96
C VAL A 204 20.18 7.25 -13.81
N GLY A 205 20.56 8.40 -14.37
CA GLY A 205 21.71 8.51 -15.26
C GLY A 205 21.46 8.03 -16.70
N ILE A 206 22.54 7.97 -17.46
CA ILE A 206 22.52 7.68 -18.90
C ILE A 206 22.63 6.17 -19.11
N GLU A 207 21.76 5.64 -19.97
CA GLU A 207 21.80 4.24 -20.40
C GLU A 207 23.05 3.92 -21.23
N ARG A 208 23.45 2.66 -21.21
CA ARG A 208 24.61 2.14 -21.95
C ARG A 208 24.20 0.86 -22.68
N PRO A 209 24.78 0.59 -23.86
CA PRO A 209 24.59 -0.69 -24.53
C PRO A 209 24.92 -1.85 -23.60
N GLU A 210 24.22 -2.96 -23.69
CA GLU A 210 24.36 -4.10 -22.76
C GLU A 210 25.80 -4.61 -22.65
N LYS A 211 26.54 -4.57 -23.77
CA LYS A 211 27.98 -4.91 -23.83
C LYS A 211 28.88 -4.03 -22.96
N ASP A 212 28.42 -2.82 -22.63
CA ASP A 212 29.14 -1.79 -21.88
C ASP A 212 28.52 -1.56 -20.50
N LYS A 213 27.63 -2.45 -20.04
CA LYS A 213 26.91 -2.29 -18.76
C LYS A 213 27.84 -2.19 -17.54
N GLN A 214 29.07 -2.73 -17.61
CA GLN A 214 30.06 -2.55 -16.54
C GLN A 214 30.46 -1.10 -16.28
N ASN A 215 30.19 -0.20 -17.24
CA ASN A 215 30.49 1.23 -17.10
C ASN A 215 29.35 2.01 -16.41
N LEU A 216 28.26 1.34 -16.04
CA LEU A 216 27.18 1.96 -15.27
C LEU A 216 27.56 2.06 -13.79
N PRO A 217 27.21 3.16 -13.09
CA PRO A 217 27.59 3.38 -11.70
C PRO A 217 26.97 2.37 -10.72
N CYS A 218 25.82 1.79 -11.06
CA CYS A 218 25.13 0.76 -10.28
C CYS A 218 25.63 -0.67 -10.57
N TYR A 219 26.60 -0.83 -11.48
CA TYR A 219 27.11 -2.15 -11.80
C TYR A 219 27.92 -2.73 -10.64
N ASN A 220 27.56 -3.92 -10.18
CA ASN A 220 28.20 -4.56 -9.02
C ASN A 220 28.45 -6.06 -9.20
N GLY A 221 28.72 -6.51 -10.43
CA GLY A 221 29.15 -7.88 -10.69
C GLY A 221 28.07 -8.97 -10.50
N GLY A 222 26.79 -8.59 -10.39
CA GLY A 222 25.66 -9.52 -10.38
C GLY A 222 24.69 -9.38 -9.21
N ASP A 223 25.06 -8.68 -8.14
CA ASP A 223 24.22 -8.52 -6.94
C ASP A 223 23.39 -7.24 -6.99
N TYR A 224 22.51 -7.08 -7.99
CA TYR A 224 21.77 -5.83 -8.18
C TYR A 224 20.65 -5.59 -7.17
N CYS A 225 20.56 -6.38 -6.10
CA CYS A 225 19.53 -6.26 -5.08
C CYS A 225 20.05 -5.49 -3.87
N PRO A 226 19.83 -4.16 -3.81
CA PRO A 226 20.33 -3.36 -2.71
C PRO A 226 19.64 -3.80 -1.42
N LEU A 227 20.41 -4.45 -0.55
CA LEU A 227 20.10 -4.52 0.86
C LEU A 227 20.47 -3.14 1.40
N ALA A 228 19.50 -2.23 1.58
CA ALA A 228 19.77 -0.88 2.07
C ALA A 228 20.74 -0.89 3.29
N GLY A 229 21.71 0.02 3.25
CA GLY A 229 22.80 0.21 4.23
C GLY A 229 22.32 0.76 5.56
#